data_AF-A0A3C1C5E1-F1
#
_entry.id   AF-A0A3C1C5E1-F1
#
_cell.length_a   1.000
_cell.length_b   1.000
_cell.length_c   1.000
_cell.angle_alpha   90.00
_cell.angle_beta   90.00
_cell.angle_gamma   90.00
#
_symmetry.space_group_name_H-M   'P 1'
#
loop_
_entity.id
_entity.type
_entity.pdbx_description
1 polymer ?
#
loop_
_entity_poly.entity_id
_entity_poly.type
_entity_poly.pdbx_seq_one_letter_code
_entity_poly.pdbx_strand_id
1 'polypeptide(L)'
;MRKAMPKGSEPENLRIDYVPAANSSWISVQSIMPAGKKPADTVFAFKEAVRGTELYMIKANPSYFSATDYEQARQALLEEIMAIQGDPLRSACHMASLWSWGIPSLIFQEGDIIMKTGQKEVSQFVDIYVQKNLEVVMVRIDPNLYEANKKSFSSYGFETVSANNAFWWR
;
A
#
# COMPACT_ATOMS: atom_id res chain seq x y z
N MET A 1 5.76 16.09 -5.07
CA MET A 1 6.17 14.73 -5.50
C MET A 1 7.60 14.78 -6.02
N ARG A 2 8.48 13.91 -5.52
CA ARG A 2 9.92 14.00 -5.80
C ARG A 2 10.26 13.58 -7.22
N LYS A 3 11.36 14.15 -7.76
CA LYS A 3 11.87 13.96 -9.13
C LYS A 3 12.14 12.51 -9.58
N ALA A 4 12.07 11.53 -8.68
CA ALA A 4 12.45 10.14 -8.95
C ALA A 4 11.25 9.20 -9.23
N MET A 5 10.01 9.65 -9.04
CA MET A 5 8.83 8.83 -9.30
C MET A 5 8.59 8.69 -10.82
N PRO A 6 8.28 7.49 -11.35
CA PRO A 6 7.90 7.32 -12.75
C PRO A 6 6.68 8.17 -13.13
N LYS A 7 6.62 8.62 -14.38
CA LYS A 7 5.43 9.33 -14.89
C LYS A 7 4.19 8.44 -14.77
N GLY A 8 3.08 8.96 -14.25
CA GLY A 8 1.88 8.17 -13.98
C GLY A 8 1.76 7.65 -12.54
N SER A 9 2.77 7.89 -11.69
CA SER A 9 2.74 7.53 -10.26
C SER A 9 2.47 8.73 -9.35
N GLU A 10 1.70 9.69 -9.86
CA GLU A 10 1.15 10.80 -9.09
C GLU A 10 0.30 10.28 -7.92
N PRO A 11 0.13 11.01 -6.80
CA PRO A 11 -0.45 10.47 -5.57
C PRO A 11 -1.93 10.15 -5.81
N GLU A 12 -2.58 10.88 -6.72
CA GLU A 12 -3.92 10.61 -7.25
C GLU A 12 -4.03 9.27 -8.01
N ASN A 13 -2.91 8.75 -8.53
CA ASN A 13 -2.80 7.47 -9.24
C ASN A 13 -2.18 6.38 -8.35
N LEU A 14 -1.94 6.67 -7.07
CA LEU A 14 -1.49 5.70 -6.09
C LEU A 14 -2.68 5.20 -5.28
N ARG A 15 -2.71 3.89 -5.08
CA ARG A 15 -3.63 3.24 -4.15
C ARG A 15 -2.82 2.50 -3.10
N ILE A 16 -3.13 2.73 -1.82
CA ILE A 16 -2.53 2.01 -0.71
C ILE A 16 -3.65 1.24 -0.01
N ASP A 17 -3.54 -0.07 0.05
CA ASP A 17 -4.52 -0.95 0.70
C ASP A 17 -3.84 -1.81 1.77
N TYR A 18 -4.54 -2.03 2.87
CA TYR A 18 -4.28 -3.16 3.76
C TYR A 18 -5.26 -4.28 3.41
N VAL A 19 -4.72 -5.46 3.08
CA VAL A 19 -5.53 -6.63 2.75
C VAL A 19 -5.42 -7.63 3.90
N PRO A 20 -6.46 -7.76 4.73
CA PRO A 20 -6.50 -8.73 5.81
C PRO A 20 -6.80 -10.13 5.25
N ALA A 21 -6.06 -11.13 5.72
CA ALA A 21 -6.37 -12.54 5.46
C ALA A 21 -5.96 -13.39 6.66
N ALA A 22 -6.69 -14.48 6.90
CA ALA A 22 -6.57 -15.29 8.12
C ALA A 22 -5.13 -15.74 8.43
N ASN A 23 -4.35 -16.05 7.39
CA ASN A 23 -3.00 -16.60 7.53
C ASN A 23 -1.91 -15.70 6.94
N SER A 24 -2.27 -14.60 6.27
CA SER A 24 -1.31 -13.75 5.55
C SER A 24 -1.95 -12.42 5.17
N SER A 25 -1.84 -11.40 6.02
CA SER A 25 -2.21 -10.03 5.64
C SER A 25 -1.05 -9.35 4.92
N TRP A 26 -1.33 -8.41 4.03
CA TRP A 26 -0.30 -7.61 3.37
C TRP A 26 -0.72 -6.16 3.14
N ILE A 27 0.28 -5.30 2.97
CA ILE A 27 0.10 -3.91 2.54
C ILE A 27 0.43 -3.86 1.05
N SER A 28 -0.47 -3.31 0.26
CA SER A 28 -0.30 -3.14 -1.18
C SER A 28 -0.17 -1.66 -1.51
N VAL A 29 0.84 -1.32 -2.31
CA VAL A 29 0.97 0.00 -2.94
C VAL A 29 0.90 -0.22 -4.44
N GLN A 30 -0.14 0.32 -5.08
CA GLN A 30 -0.50 0.05 -6.46
C GLN A 30 -0.53 1.35 -7.26
N SER A 31 -0.20 1.25 -8.54
CA SER A 31 -0.33 2.35 -9.49
C SER A 31 -0.53 1.82 -10.91
N ILE A 32 -1.25 2.58 -11.73
CA ILE A 32 -1.39 2.31 -13.16
C ILE A 32 -0.52 3.31 -13.90
N MET A 33 0.51 2.81 -14.57
CA MET A 33 1.50 3.64 -15.23
C MET A 33 1.59 3.31 -16.72
N PRO A 34 1.88 4.29 -17.59
CA PRO A 34 2.27 4.01 -18.97
C PRO A 34 3.53 3.16 -18.99
N ALA A 35 3.48 2.01 -19.68
CA ALA A 35 4.59 1.07 -19.74
C ALA A 35 5.89 1.68 -20.32
N GLY A 36 5.77 2.68 -21.19
CA GLY A 36 6.90 3.32 -21.86
C GLY A 36 7.67 2.35 -22.76
N LYS A 37 8.92 2.73 -23.11
CA LYS A 37 9.79 1.90 -23.97
C LYS A 37 10.52 0.79 -23.20
N LYS A 38 10.62 0.90 -21.87
CA LYS A 38 11.34 -0.02 -20.99
C LYS A 38 10.51 -0.34 -19.75
N PRO A 39 9.45 -1.15 -19.88
CA PRO A 39 8.51 -1.41 -18.80
C PRO A 39 9.15 -2.02 -17.54
N ALA A 40 10.14 -2.89 -17.72
CA ALA A 40 10.85 -3.50 -16.59
C ALA A 40 11.60 -2.46 -15.73
N ASP A 41 12.24 -1.47 -16.38
CA ASP A 41 12.92 -0.37 -15.69
C ASP A 41 11.91 0.54 -14.96
N THR A 42 10.74 0.78 -15.57
CA THR A 42 9.65 1.55 -14.93
C THR A 42 9.19 0.88 -13.64
N VAL A 43 9.00 -0.44 -13.65
CA VAL A 43 8.59 -1.21 -12.47
C VAL A 43 9.65 -1.15 -11.39
N PHE A 44 10.92 -1.36 -11.76
CA PHE A 44 12.04 -1.28 -10.81
C PHE A 44 12.14 0.12 -10.19
N ALA A 45 12.06 1.17 -11.01
CA ALA A 45 12.09 2.55 -10.53
C ALA A 45 10.92 2.86 -9.58
N PHE A 46 9.71 2.38 -9.89
CA PHE A 46 8.56 2.52 -8.99
C PHE A 46 8.81 1.87 -7.64
N LYS A 47 9.25 0.61 -7.64
CA LYS A 47 9.55 -0.16 -6.44
C LYS A 47 10.60 0.55 -5.57
N GLU A 48 11.71 0.98 -6.15
CA GLU A 48 12.79 1.65 -5.42
C GLU A 48 12.38 3.03 -4.92
N ALA A 49 11.56 3.77 -5.68
CA ALA A 49 11.03 5.04 -5.23
C ALA A 49 10.06 4.85 -4.05
N VAL A 50 9.10 3.92 -4.14
CA VAL A 50 8.13 3.66 -3.07
C VAL A 50 8.80 3.11 -1.80
N ARG A 51 9.47 1.95 -1.90
CA ARG A 51 10.02 1.27 -0.72
C ARG A 51 11.35 1.88 -0.28
N GLY A 52 12.27 2.02 -1.23
CA GLY A 52 13.66 2.42 -0.97
C GLY A 52 13.81 3.91 -0.66
N THR A 53 12.89 4.75 -1.12
CA THR A 53 12.95 6.21 -0.88
C THR A 53 11.81 6.69 0.02
N GLU A 54 10.56 6.68 -0.43
CA GLU A 54 9.47 7.38 0.27
C GLU A 54 9.15 6.71 1.63
N LEU A 55 8.90 5.40 1.64
CA LEU A 55 8.61 4.66 2.88
C LEU A 55 9.85 4.63 3.81
N TYR A 56 11.05 4.48 3.26
CA TYR A 56 12.26 4.60 4.07
C TYR A 56 12.38 5.97 4.73
N MET A 57 12.10 7.05 4.00
CA MET A 57 12.18 8.41 4.51
C MET A 57 11.11 8.72 5.55
N ILE A 58 9.90 8.15 5.45
CA ILE A 58 8.88 8.22 6.52
C ILE A 58 9.43 7.65 7.83
N LYS A 59 10.18 6.55 7.76
CA LYS A 59 10.84 5.96 8.93
C LYS A 59 12.01 6.83 9.41
N ALA A 60 12.90 7.22 8.50
CA ALA A 60 14.21 7.77 8.82
C ALA A 60 14.22 9.28 9.10
N ASN A 61 13.24 10.03 8.60
CA ASN A 61 13.13 11.47 8.79
C ASN A 61 11.90 11.82 9.64
N PRO A 62 12.09 12.17 10.93
CA PRO A 62 11.02 12.65 11.80
C PRO A 62 10.20 13.81 11.24
N SER A 63 10.81 14.66 10.43
CA SER A 63 10.18 15.83 9.83
C SER A 63 9.70 15.57 8.40
N TYR A 64 9.49 14.30 8.03
CA TYR A 64 8.99 13.94 6.70
C TYR A 64 7.59 14.51 6.46
N PHE A 65 6.71 14.37 7.45
CA PHE A 65 5.42 15.05 7.52
C PHE A 65 5.48 16.14 8.59
N SER A 66 4.78 17.24 8.37
CA SER A 66 4.61 18.29 9.36
C SER A 66 3.60 17.87 10.44
N ALA A 67 3.62 18.55 11.59
CA ALA A 67 2.60 18.35 12.62
C ALA A 67 1.18 18.59 12.09
N THR A 68 1.03 19.58 11.20
CA THR A 68 -0.24 19.89 10.53
C THR A 68 -0.72 18.77 9.64
N ASP A 69 0.18 18.11 8.90
CA ASP A 69 -0.18 16.98 8.04
C ASP A 69 -0.77 15.81 8.85
N TYR A 70 -0.16 15.51 10.01
CA TYR A 70 -0.68 14.48 10.91
C TYR A 70 -2.05 14.86 11.48
N GLU A 71 -2.25 16.11 11.86
CA GLU A 71 -3.54 16.57 12.39
C GLU A 71 -4.64 16.50 11.32
N GLN A 72 -4.36 16.97 10.11
CA GLN A 72 -5.29 16.90 8.99
C GLN A 72 -5.64 15.45 8.63
N ALA A 73 -4.65 14.55 8.63
CA ALA A 73 -4.88 13.14 8.35
C ALA A 73 -5.76 12.47 9.41
N ARG A 74 -5.54 12.76 10.70
CA ARG A 74 -6.39 12.27 11.79
C ARG A 74 -7.81 12.77 11.66
N GLN A 75 -7.98 14.08 11.41
CA GLN A 75 -9.31 14.68 11.27
C GLN A 75 -10.06 14.10 10.07
N ALA A 76 -9.41 13.96 8.92
CA ALA A 76 -10.02 13.36 7.73
C ALA A 76 -10.45 11.90 7.98
N LEU A 77 -9.62 11.12 8.65
CA LEU A 77 -9.94 9.73 8.98
C LEU A 77 -11.07 9.62 10.01
N LEU A 78 -11.12 10.50 11.00
CA LEU A 78 -12.23 10.58 11.95
C LEU A 78 -13.55 10.91 11.24
N GLU A 79 -13.54 11.90 10.34
CA GLU A 79 -14.72 12.27 9.56
C GLU A 79 -15.22 11.12 8.69
N GLU A 80 -14.31 10.37 8.06
CA GLU A 80 -14.65 9.18 7.28
C GLU A 80 -15.32 8.10 8.15
N ILE A 81 -14.74 7.79 9.32
CA ILE A 81 -15.31 6.81 10.25
C ILE A 81 -16.67 7.27 10.77
N MET A 82 -16.82 8.55 11.14
CA MET A 82 -18.10 9.10 11.56
C MET A 82 -19.16 9.01 10.44
N ALA A 83 -18.76 9.26 9.20
CA ALA A 83 -19.65 9.11 8.04
C ALA A 83 -20.05 7.65 7.78
N ILE A 84 -19.14 6.69 7.99
CA ILE A 84 -19.45 5.25 7.93
C ILE A 84 -20.46 4.88 9.02
N GLN A 85 -20.23 5.34 10.25
CA GLN A 85 -21.09 5.01 11.40
C GLN A 85 -22.46 5.68 11.33
N GLY A 86 -22.55 6.86 10.71
CA GLY A 86 -23.81 7.60 10.51
C GLY A 86 -24.73 7.00 9.44
N ASP A 87 -24.21 6.14 8.56
CA ASP A 87 -25.00 5.41 7.57
C ASP A 87 -25.28 3.97 8.05
N PRO A 88 -26.55 3.55 8.22
CA PRO A 88 -26.86 2.23 8.77
C PRO A 88 -26.29 1.05 7.98
N LEU A 89 -26.26 1.12 6.65
CA LEU A 89 -25.77 0.04 5.80
C LEU A 89 -24.24 -0.04 5.87
N ARG A 90 -23.56 1.10 5.73
CA ARG A 90 -22.10 1.17 5.82
C ARG A 90 -21.62 0.78 7.21
N SER A 91 -22.31 1.20 8.25
CA SER A 91 -22.03 0.84 9.64
C SER A 91 -22.16 -0.67 9.87
N ALA A 92 -23.23 -1.29 9.37
CA ALA A 92 -23.40 -2.74 9.44
C ALA A 92 -22.28 -3.49 8.67
N CYS A 93 -21.91 -3.01 7.49
CA CYS A 93 -20.80 -3.60 6.71
C CYS A 93 -19.44 -3.45 7.41
N HIS A 94 -19.17 -2.29 8.02
CA HIS A 94 -17.95 -2.04 8.79
C HIS A 94 -17.88 -2.99 9.99
N MET A 95 -18.97 -3.09 10.76
CA MET A 95 -19.05 -4.00 11.89
C MET A 95 -18.88 -5.47 11.49
N ALA A 96 -19.49 -5.90 10.38
CA ALA A 96 -19.31 -7.25 9.85
C ALA A 96 -17.86 -7.53 9.46
N SER A 97 -17.17 -6.53 8.88
CA SER A 97 -15.75 -6.62 8.54
C SER A 97 -14.89 -6.80 9.80
N LEU A 98 -15.07 -5.94 10.80
CA LEU A 98 -14.36 -6.04 12.09
C LEU A 98 -14.62 -7.37 12.80
N TRP A 99 -15.86 -7.87 12.75
CA TRP A 99 -16.21 -9.19 13.29
C TRP A 99 -15.47 -10.31 12.55
N SER A 100 -15.42 -10.27 11.23
CA SER A 100 -14.69 -11.26 10.42
C SER A 100 -13.18 -11.27 10.68
N TRP A 101 -12.63 -10.14 11.14
CA TRP A 101 -11.23 -10.02 11.54
C TRP A 101 -10.98 -10.41 13.01
N GLY A 102 -12.03 -10.76 13.75
CA GLY A 102 -11.91 -11.12 15.17
C GLY A 102 -11.66 -9.91 16.09
N ILE A 103 -11.92 -8.68 15.63
CA ILE A 103 -11.72 -7.44 16.39
C ILE A 103 -12.97 -6.55 16.44
N PRO A 104 -14.15 -7.10 16.77
CA PRO A 104 -15.41 -6.33 16.77
C PRO A 104 -15.41 -5.16 17.76
N SER A 105 -14.63 -5.23 18.84
CA SER A 105 -14.53 -4.17 19.83
C SER A 105 -13.78 -2.93 19.34
N LEU A 106 -13.07 -3.03 18.20
CA LEU A 106 -12.31 -1.91 17.64
C LEU A 106 -13.23 -0.71 17.38
N ILE A 107 -14.48 -0.94 16.94
CA ILE A 107 -15.45 0.12 16.61
C ILE A 107 -15.65 1.17 17.73
N PHE A 108 -15.49 0.76 18.99
CA PHE A 108 -15.64 1.64 20.16
C PHE A 108 -14.35 2.39 20.53
N GLN A 109 -13.22 2.00 19.93
CA GLN A 109 -11.87 2.50 20.24
C GLN A 109 -11.24 3.24 19.05
N GLU A 110 -11.84 3.18 17.85
CA GLU A 110 -11.28 3.78 16.62
C GLU A 110 -10.91 5.24 16.81
N GLY A 111 -11.81 6.05 17.38
CA GLY A 111 -11.55 7.48 17.60
C GLY A 111 -10.31 7.73 18.46
N ASP A 112 -10.18 7.01 19.58
CA ASP A 112 -9.03 7.13 20.48
C ASP A 112 -7.72 6.66 19.81
N ILE A 113 -7.77 5.59 19.02
CA ILE A 113 -6.62 5.05 18.30
C ILE A 113 -6.15 6.03 17.23
N ILE A 114 -7.09 6.60 16.47
CA ILE A 114 -6.79 7.61 15.44
C ILE A 114 -6.12 8.82 16.09
N MET A 115 -6.69 9.34 17.19
CA MET A 115 -6.13 10.50 17.89
C MET A 115 -4.74 10.28 18.47
N LYS A 116 -4.41 9.03 18.84
CA LYS A 116 -3.07 8.65 19.33
C LYS A 116 -2.06 8.43 18.21
N THR A 117 -2.50 8.32 16.96
CA THR A 117 -1.61 8.01 15.84
C THR A 117 -0.83 9.26 15.44
N GLY A 118 0.49 9.20 15.54
CA GLY A 118 1.38 10.27 15.12
C GLY A 118 2.64 9.76 14.43
N GLN A 119 3.67 10.61 14.43
CA GLN A 119 4.94 10.34 13.77
C GLN A 119 5.58 9.02 14.22
N LYS A 120 5.52 8.73 15.53
CA LYS A 120 6.09 7.52 16.11
C LYS A 120 5.40 6.27 15.59
N GLU A 121 4.07 6.24 15.65
CA GLU A 121 3.25 5.09 15.26
C GLU A 121 3.39 4.81 13.75
N VAL A 122 3.38 5.86 12.91
CA VAL A 122 3.58 5.73 11.46
C VAL A 122 4.99 5.25 11.13
N SER A 123 6.02 5.79 11.78
CA SER A 123 7.41 5.34 11.59
C SER A 123 7.60 3.87 12.00
N GLN A 124 7.01 3.48 13.15
CA GLN A 124 7.05 2.10 13.63
C GLN A 124 6.31 1.14 12.69
N PHE A 125 5.14 1.53 12.18
CA PHE A 125 4.39 0.76 11.20
C PHE A 125 5.24 0.49 9.96
N VAL A 126 5.86 1.53 9.39
CA VAL A 126 6.70 1.37 8.20
C VAL A 126 7.94 0.52 8.49
N ASP A 127 8.59 0.70 9.64
CA ASP A 127 9.73 -0.14 10.02
C ASP A 127 9.35 -1.63 10.13
N ILE A 128 8.31 -1.93 10.90
CA ILE A 128 7.90 -3.30 11.24
C ILE A 128 7.32 -4.01 10.02
N TYR A 129 6.39 -3.37 9.31
CA TYR A 129 5.61 -4.05 8.28
C TYR A 129 6.17 -3.89 6.87
N VAL A 130 6.95 -2.84 6.60
CA VAL A 130 7.52 -2.62 5.25
C VAL A 130 9.02 -2.91 5.20
N GLN A 131 9.81 -2.29 6.09
CA GLN A 131 11.27 -2.31 5.95
C GLN A 131 11.89 -3.62 6.42
N LYS A 132 11.30 -4.26 7.44
CA LYS A 132 11.75 -5.56 7.97
C LYS A 132 11.21 -6.77 7.21
N ASN A 133 10.28 -6.57 6.27
CA ASN A 133 9.71 -7.64 5.45
C ASN A 133 10.24 -7.60 4.02
N LEU A 134 10.17 -8.75 3.36
CA LEU A 134 10.40 -8.87 1.93
C LEU A 134 9.17 -8.40 1.16
N GLU A 135 9.41 -7.56 0.17
CA GLU A 135 8.39 -7.09 -0.76
C GLU A 135 8.14 -8.12 -1.86
N VAL A 136 6.89 -8.20 -2.30
CA VAL A 136 6.50 -8.91 -3.52
C VAL A 136 6.06 -7.87 -4.54
N VAL A 137 6.69 -7.88 -5.71
CA VAL A 137 6.36 -6.95 -6.80
C VAL A 137 5.61 -7.71 -7.88
N MET A 138 4.37 -7.31 -8.14
CA MET A 138 3.54 -7.88 -9.20
C MET A 138 3.29 -6.82 -10.28
N VAL A 139 3.35 -7.25 -11.54
CA VAL A 139 3.08 -6.39 -12.70
C VAL A 139 2.03 -7.05 -13.57
N ARG A 140 0.97 -6.30 -13.87
CA ARG A 140 0.04 -6.66 -14.93
C ARG A 140 0.42 -5.89 -16.19
N ILE A 141 0.73 -6.59 -17.26
CA ILE A 141 1.22 -6.02 -18.52
C ILE A 141 0.62 -6.78 -19.70
N ASP A 142 0.52 -6.12 -20.85
CA ASP A 142 0.15 -6.77 -22.10
C ASP A 142 1.13 -7.92 -22.45
N PRO A 143 0.64 -9.11 -22.85
CA PRO A 143 1.50 -10.25 -23.14
C PRO A 143 2.53 -10.01 -24.26
N ASN A 144 2.17 -9.29 -25.32
CA ASN A 144 3.09 -9.02 -26.43
C ASN A 144 4.22 -8.09 -25.96
N LEU A 145 3.87 -7.10 -25.15
CA LEU A 145 4.85 -6.18 -24.57
C LEU A 145 5.78 -6.89 -23.58
N TYR A 146 5.25 -7.84 -22.79
CA TYR A 146 6.07 -8.68 -21.92
C TYR A 146 7.05 -9.54 -22.71
N GLU A 147 6.59 -10.28 -23.73
CA GLU A 147 7.47 -11.13 -24.53
C GLU A 147 8.59 -10.33 -25.22
N ALA A 148 8.28 -9.12 -25.71
CA ALA A 148 9.29 -8.21 -26.27
C ALA A 148 10.35 -7.74 -25.25
N ASN A 149 10.03 -7.72 -23.95
CA ASN A 149 10.89 -7.23 -22.87
C ASN A 149 11.31 -8.33 -21.87
N LYS A 150 11.07 -9.60 -22.21
CA LYS A 150 11.22 -10.74 -21.30
C LYS A 150 12.60 -10.83 -20.68
N LYS A 151 13.65 -10.59 -21.47
CA LYS A 151 15.04 -10.58 -20.99
C LYS A 151 15.27 -9.56 -19.88
N SER A 152 14.70 -8.36 -20.02
CA SER A 152 14.82 -7.30 -19.01
C SER A 152 14.04 -7.65 -17.74
N PHE A 153 12.84 -8.22 -17.87
CA PHE A 153 12.08 -8.72 -16.72
C PHE A 153 12.83 -9.84 -15.98
N SER A 154 13.37 -10.83 -16.71
CA SER A 154 14.15 -11.92 -16.11
C SER A 154 15.44 -11.43 -15.45
N SER A 155 16.11 -10.39 -15.98
CA SER A 155 17.29 -9.82 -15.32
C SER A 155 16.99 -9.15 -13.98
N TYR A 156 15.74 -8.72 -13.76
CA TYR A 156 15.26 -8.21 -12.47
C TYR A 156 14.60 -9.29 -11.60
N GLY A 157 14.65 -10.56 -12.02
CA GLY A 157 14.11 -11.69 -11.26
C GLY A 157 12.59 -11.87 -11.38
N PHE A 158 11.94 -11.25 -12.38
CA PHE A 158 10.52 -11.48 -12.62
C PHE A 158 10.28 -12.82 -13.30
N GLU A 159 9.23 -13.50 -12.85
CA GLU A 159 8.72 -14.74 -13.42
C GLU A 159 7.24 -14.59 -13.75
N THR A 160 6.77 -15.33 -14.74
CA THR A 160 5.34 -15.38 -15.09
C THR A 160 4.59 -16.18 -14.02
N VAL A 161 3.54 -15.58 -13.46
CA VAL A 161 2.63 -16.27 -12.55
C VAL A 161 1.82 -17.31 -13.34
N SER A 162 1.84 -18.55 -12.88
CA SER A 162 1.26 -19.74 -13.48
C SER A 162 0.65 -20.64 -12.41
N ALA A 163 -0.10 -21.67 -12.80
CA ALA A 163 -0.66 -22.66 -11.87
C ALA A 163 0.40 -23.32 -10.96
N ASN A 164 1.64 -23.42 -11.43
CA ASN A 164 2.71 -24.12 -10.72
C ASN A 164 3.29 -23.29 -9.58
N ASN A 165 3.30 -21.96 -9.70
CA ASN A 165 3.91 -21.02 -8.74
C ASN A 165 2.90 -20.07 -8.06
N ALA A 166 1.62 -20.09 -8.46
CA ALA A 166 0.56 -19.36 -7.76
C ALA A 166 0.00 -20.19 -6.60
N PHE A 167 0.28 -19.75 -5.37
CA PHE A 167 -0.20 -20.40 -4.14
C PHE A 167 -1.74 -20.49 -4.07
N TRP A 168 -2.47 -19.52 -4.66
CA TRP A 168 -3.94 -19.44 -4.62
C TRP A 168 -4.67 -20.16 -5.77
N TRP A 169 -3.95 -20.80 -6.70
CA TRP A 169 -4.55 -21.63 -7.77
C TRP A 169 -4.59 -23.12 -7.41
N ARG A 170 -4.02 -23.51 -6.27
CA ARG A 170 -4.05 -24.89 -5.77
C ARG A 170 -5.19 -25.10 -4.79
#